data_AF-A0A0P0WJX4-F1
#
_entry.id   AF-A0A0P0WJX4-F1
#
_cell.length_a   1.000
_cell.length_b   1.000
_cell.length_c   1.000
_cell.angle_alpha   90.00
_cell.angle_beta   90.00
_cell.angle_gamma   90.00
#
_symmetry.space_group_name_H-M   'P 1'
#
loop_
_entity.id
_entity.type
_entity.pdbx_description
1 polymer ?
#
loop_
_entity_poly.entity_id
_entity_poly.type
_entity_poly.pdbx_seq_one_letter_code
_entity_poly.pdbx_strand_id
1 'polypeptide(L)'
;MELPRMASRRLPLPLVAQLVVLLGLACGLRSSSAAAAAASGLAGERVTYLPGQPPVDFDMYSGYVTVDKRAGRSLFYWLQEAPAAAQPAPLVLWLNGGPGCSSVAYGASEELGAFRIRPDGATLFLNDYRWNKVANILFLDSPAGVGFSYTNTTSDLYDSGDKRTAHDSYKFLVKWFEKFPQYKYRDFYIAGESYAGISLLCFFFLLSFFLLNCLWTRL
;
A
#
# COMPACT_ATOMS: atom_id res chain seq x y z
N MET A 1 34.18 17.39 53.49
CA MET A 1 33.23 17.74 52.41
C MET A 1 32.45 16.47 52.09
N GLU A 2 31.34 16.24 52.81
CA GLU A 2 30.51 15.04 52.65
C GLU A 2 29.47 15.26 51.53
N LEU A 3 29.33 14.27 50.64
CA LEU A 3 28.30 14.23 49.60
C LEU A 3 26.98 13.68 50.19
N PRO A 4 25.81 14.28 49.88
CA PRO A 4 24.54 13.81 50.40
C PRO A 4 24.08 12.52 49.68
N ARG A 5 23.65 11.52 50.46
CA ARG A 5 23.02 10.30 49.93
C ARG A 5 21.65 10.65 49.32
N MET A 6 21.49 10.42 48.03
CA MET A 6 20.18 10.44 47.36
C MET A 6 19.30 9.31 47.90
N ALA A 7 18.20 9.67 48.56
CA ALA A 7 17.15 8.73 48.93
C ALA A 7 16.37 8.29 47.68
N SER A 8 16.39 7.00 47.38
CA SER A 8 15.55 6.37 46.35
C SER A 8 14.07 6.52 46.74
N ARG A 9 13.35 7.45 46.11
CA ARG A 9 11.89 7.54 46.21
C ARG A 9 11.26 6.40 45.42
N ARG A 10 11.01 5.26 46.06
CA ARG A 10 10.16 4.20 45.50
C ARG A 10 8.71 4.66 45.56
N LEU A 11 8.05 4.78 44.40
CA LEU A 11 6.61 5.03 44.33
C LEU A 11 5.86 3.90 45.06
N PRO A 12 4.81 4.20 45.85
CA PRO A 12 4.03 3.18 46.51
C PRO A 12 3.38 2.27 45.46
N LEU A 13 3.51 0.95 45.62
CA LEU A 13 2.98 -0.08 44.72
C LEU A 13 1.55 0.16 44.17
N PRO A 14 0.56 0.67 44.94
CA PRO A 14 -0.79 0.93 44.40
C PRO A 14 -0.82 1.98 43.29
N LEU A 15 0.05 3.00 43.33
CA LEU A 15 0.11 4.03 42.29
C LEU A 15 0.68 3.48 40.98
N VAL A 16 1.66 2.58 41.06
CA VAL A 16 2.25 1.92 39.89
C VAL A 16 1.23 0.98 39.25
N ALA A 17 0.48 0.21 40.04
CA ALA A 17 -0.58 -0.66 39.54
C ALA A 17 -1.72 0.12 38.86
N GLN A 18 -2.16 1.24 39.43
CA GLN A 18 -3.19 2.11 38.82
C GLN A 18 -2.71 2.74 37.50
N LEU A 19 -1.46 3.18 37.42
CA LEU A 19 -0.87 3.71 36.19
C LEU A 19 -0.76 2.64 35.09
N VAL A 20 -0.36 1.41 35.43
CA VAL A 20 -0.27 0.29 34.48
C VAL A 20 -1.66 -0.10 33.95
N VAL A 21 -2.69 -0.11 34.79
CA VAL A 21 -4.08 -0.39 34.36
C VAL A 21 -4.61 0.74 33.46
N LEU A 22 -4.36 2.01 33.79
CA LEU A 22 -4.77 3.15 32.97
C LEU A 22 -4.04 3.20 31.61
N LEU A 23 -2.75 2.86 31.57
CA LEU A 23 -1.96 2.73 30.34
C LEU A 23 -2.44 1.53 29.49
N GLY A 24 -2.78 0.40 30.13
CA GLY A 24 -3.33 -0.78 29.46
C GLY A 24 -4.70 -0.51 28.83
N LEU A 25 -5.62 0.16 29.55
CA LEU A 25 -6.91 0.57 29.00
C LEU A 25 -6.77 1.60 27.87
N ALA A 26 -5.88 2.59 28.00
CA ALA A 26 -5.63 3.57 26.95
C ALA A 26 -5.04 2.94 25.66
N CYS A 27 -4.23 1.89 25.79
CA CYS A 27 -3.67 1.14 24.66
C CYS A 27 -4.74 0.23 23.98
N GLY A 28 -5.61 -0.39 24.78
CA GLY A 28 -6.72 -1.22 24.28
C GLY A 28 -7.77 -0.43 23.50
N LEU A 29 -8.19 0.75 24.00
CA LEU A 29 -9.20 1.57 23.32
C LEU A 29 -8.70 2.20 22.00
N ARG A 30 -7.42 2.55 21.90
CA ARG A 30 -6.82 3.09 20.66
C ARG A 30 -6.75 2.06 19.53
N SER A 31 -6.51 0.80 19.87
CA SER A 31 -6.34 -0.28 18.91
C SER A 31 -7.65 -0.61 18.16
N SER A 32 -8.79 -0.57 18.88
CA SER A 32 -10.11 -0.86 18.30
C SER A 32 -10.61 0.24 17.34
N SER A 33 -10.32 1.51 17.64
CA SER A 33 -10.73 2.65 16.79
C SER A 33 -9.96 2.69 15.47
N ALA A 34 -8.65 2.40 15.47
CA ALA A 34 -7.84 2.36 14.26
C ALA A 34 -8.25 1.19 13.34
N ALA A 35 -8.52 0.02 13.90
CA ALA A 35 -8.99 -1.14 13.14
C ALA A 35 -10.38 -0.90 12.52
N ALA A 36 -11.29 -0.25 13.24
CA ALA A 36 -12.61 0.12 12.71
C ALA A 36 -12.52 1.22 11.62
N ALA A 37 -11.61 2.18 11.76
CA ALA A 37 -11.33 3.19 10.74
C ALA A 37 -10.70 2.58 9.47
N ALA A 38 -9.79 1.61 9.63
CA ALA A 38 -9.24 0.85 8.51
C ALA A 38 -10.32 0.02 7.80
N ALA A 39 -11.16 -0.71 8.56
CA ALA A 39 -12.25 -1.51 8.01
C ALA A 39 -13.31 -0.67 7.27
N SER A 40 -13.66 0.52 7.78
CA SER A 40 -14.56 1.44 7.10
C SER A 40 -13.94 2.09 5.86
N GLY A 41 -12.64 2.41 5.89
CA GLY A 41 -11.91 2.89 4.72
C GLY A 41 -11.80 1.84 3.60
N LEU A 42 -11.61 0.56 3.96
CA LEU A 42 -11.60 -0.57 3.02
C LEU A 42 -12.95 -0.78 2.34
N ALA A 43 -14.05 -0.68 3.10
CA ALA A 43 -15.40 -0.82 2.56
C ALA A 43 -15.72 0.28 1.54
N GLY A 44 -15.23 1.51 1.75
CA GLY A 44 -15.43 2.63 0.83
C GLY A 44 -14.63 2.54 -0.47
N GLU A 45 -13.57 1.74 -0.51
CA GLU A 45 -12.72 1.58 -1.70
C GLU A 45 -13.00 0.28 -2.48
N ARG A 46 -13.96 -0.54 -2.02
CA ARG A 46 -14.38 -1.74 -2.73
C ARG A 46 -15.11 -1.37 -4.02
N VAL A 47 -14.64 -1.91 -5.13
CA VAL A 47 -15.29 -1.78 -6.44
C VAL A 47 -16.39 -2.83 -6.52
N THR A 48 -17.65 -2.41 -6.48
CA THR A 48 -18.80 -3.32 -6.54
C THR A 48 -19.05 -3.85 -7.94
N TYR A 49 -18.92 -2.99 -8.96
CA TYR A 49 -19.08 -3.34 -10.37
C TYR A 49 -18.45 -2.25 -11.25
N LEU A 50 -17.76 -2.65 -12.32
CA LEU A 50 -17.28 -1.75 -13.36
C LEU A 50 -18.27 -1.72 -14.54
N PRO A 51 -18.51 -0.56 -15.18
CA PRO A 51 -19.34 -0.50 -16.38
C PRO A 51 -18.88 -1.51 -17.45
N GLY A 52 -19.82 -2.33 -17.94
CA GLY A 52 -19.54 -3.32 -18.98
C GLY A 52 -18.75 -4.55 -18.52
N GLN A 53 -18.55 -4.75 -17.20
CA GLN A 53 -17.84 -5.90 -16.64
C GLN A 53 -18.67 -7.19 -16.69
N PRO A 54 -18.07 -8.35 -17.02
CA PRO A 54 -18.72 -9.64 -16.82
C PRO A 54 -18.76 -10.01 -15.32
N PRO A 55 -19.61 -10.97 -14.91
CA PRO A 55 -19.58 -11.52 -13.55
C PRO A 55 -18.20 -12.09 -13.19
N VAL A 56 -17.76 -11.89 -11.94
CA VAL A 56 -16.48 -12.38 -11.43
C VAL A 56 -16.62 -12.98 -10.03
N ASP A 57 -15.65 -13.80 -9.66
CA ASP A 57 -15.57 -14.56 -8.41
C ASP A 57 -14.47 -14.06 -7.45
N PHE A 58 -14.00 -12.83 -7.66
CA PHE A 58 -12.97 -12.18 -6.87
C PHE A 58 -13.33 -10.72 -6.59
N ASP A 59 -12.76 -10.18 -5.52
CA ASP A 59 -12.96 -8.81 -5.10
C ASP A 59 -11.93 -7.85 -5.71
N MET A 60 -12.31 -6.58 -5.78
CA MET A 60 -11.46 -5.50 -6.27
C MET A 60 -11.59 -4.27 -5.39
N TYR A 61 -10.49 -3.54 -5.27
CA TYR A 61 -10.45 -2.30 -4.50
C TYR A 61 -9.67 -1.25 -5.28
N SER A 62 -10.15 -0.01 -5.31
CA SER A 62 -9.43 1.08 -5.95
C SER A 62 -9.56 2.34 -5.12
N GLY A 63 -8.50 3.14 -5.07
CA GLY A 63 -8.52 4.37 -4.32
C GLY A 63 -7.18 5.06 -4.31
N TYR A 64 -7.02 5.94 -3.34
CA TYR A 64 -5.87 6.82 -3.24
C TYR A 64 -5.12 6.65 -1.93
N VAL A 65 -3.81 6.83 -2.00
CA VAL A 65 -2.95 6.96 -0.82
C VAL A 65 -2.10 8.21 -0.96
N THR A 66 -2.33 9.17 -0.05
CA THR A 66 -1.56 10.42 -0.01
C THR A 66 -0.14 10.15 0.47
N VAL A 67 0.86 10.37 -0.39
CA VAL A 67 2.29 10.15 -0.11
C VAL A 67 3.00 11.41 0.37
N ASP A 68 2.50 12.58 -0.02
CA ASP A 68 2.98 13.88 0.47
C ASP A 68 1.79 14.81 0.75
N LYS A 69 1.56 15.11 2.03
CA LYS A 69 0.45 16.00 2.43
C LYS A 69 0.71 17.45 2.07
N ARG A 70 1.97 17.90 2.09
CA ARG A 70 2.33 19.30 1.84
C ARG A 70 2.20 19.63 0.36
N ALA A 71 2.70 18.74 -0.48
CA ALA A 71 2.57 18.90 -1.93
C ALA A 71 1.20 18.46 -2.48
N GLY A 72 0.39 17.79 -1.65
CA GLY A 72 -0.88 17.18 -2.06
C GLY A 72 -0.69 16.06 -3.09
N ARG A 73 0.38 15.26 -2.94
CA ARG A 73 0.64 14.10 -3.81
C ARG A 73 -0.12 12.89 -3.33
N SER A 74 -0.89 12.28 -4.22
CA SER A 74 -1.65 11.08 -3.96
C SER A 74 -1.51 10.10 -5.11
N LEU A 75 -1.19 8.85 -4.79
CA LEU A 75 -1.06 7.78 -5.78
C LEU A 75 -2.33 6.94 -5.82
N PHE A 76 -2.82 6.70 -7.02
CA PHE A 76 -3.95 5.83 -7.31
C PHE A 76 -3.48 4.37 -7.40
N TYR A 77 -4.30 3.48 -6.87
CA TYR A 77 -4.08 2.05 -6.98
C TYR A 77 -5.35 1.32 -7.37
N TRP A 78 -5.18 0.14 -7.96
CA TRP A 78 -6.25 -0.82 -8.19
C TRP A 78 -5.75 -2.21 -7.79
N LEU A 79 -6.35 -2.77 -6.74
CA LEU A 79 -6.15 -4.14 -6.30
C LEU A 79 -7.18 -5.05 -6.98
N GLN A 80 -6.71 -6.12 -7.61
CA GLN A 80 -7.52 -7.24 -8.07
C GLN A 80 -7.10 -8.47 -7.25
N GLU A 81 -7.99 -8.93 -6.36
CA GLU A 81 -7.68 -10.05 -5.47
C GLU A 81 -7.73 -11.38 -6.22
N ALA A 82 -7.08 -12.39 -5.64
CA ALA A 82 -7.26 -13.76 -6.08
C ALA A 82 -8.64 -14.30 -5.64
N PRO A 83 -9.27 -15.18 -6.44
CA PRO A 83 -10.51 -15.84 -6.04
C PRO A 83 -10.36 -16.56 -4.70
N ALA A 84 -11.47 -16.72 -3.98
CA ALA A 84 -11.47 -17.35 -2.66
C ALA A 84 -10.78 -18.73 -2.63
N ALA A 85 -10.90 -19.50 -3.73
CA ALA A 85 -10.29 -20.82 -3.86
C ALA A 85 -8.74 -20.81 -3.91
N ALA A 86 -8.12 -19.67 -4.24
CA ALA A 86 -6.66 -19.51 -4.31
C ALA A 86 -6.09 -18.83 -3.05
N GLN A 87 -6.93 -18.38 -2.12
CA GLN A 87 -6.45 -17.71 -0.91
C GLN A 87 -5.90 -18.72 0.12
N PRO A 88 -4.83 -18.38 0.88
CA PRO A 88 -4.11 -17.10 0.90
C PRO A 88 -3.03 -17.00 -0.19
N ALA A 89 -3.31 -16.26 -1.27
CA ALA A 89 -2.39 -16.07 -2.39
C ALA A 89 -1.34 -14.98 -2.08
N PRO A 90 -0.14 -14.99 -2.69
CA PRO A 90 0.84 -13.92 -2.51
C PRO A 90 0.29 -12.55 -2.96
N LEU A 91 0.90 -11.47 -2.46
CA LEU A 91 0.65 -10.10 -2.95
C LEU A 91 1.75 -9.71 -3.94
N VAL A 92 1.37 -9.23 -5.11
CA VAL A 92 2.29 -8.76 -6.15
C VAL A 92 1.99 -7.30 -6.44
N LEU A 93 2.95 -6.42 -6.15
CA LEU A 93 2.91 -5.04 -6.66
C LEU A 93 3.39 -5.05 -8.11
N TRP A 94 2.56 -4.55 -9.02
CA TRP A 94 2.89 -4.38 -10.44
C TRP A 94 3.10 -2.92 -10.81
N LEU A 95 4.22 -2.64 -11.48
CA LEU A 95 4.60 -1.32 -11.96
C LEU A 95 4.92 -1.36 -13.46
N ASN A 96 4.21 -0.61 -14.29
CA ASN A 96 4.65 -0.34 -15.66
C ASN A 96 5.70 0.79 -15.69
N GLY A 97 6.53 0.77 -16.73
CA GLY A 97 7.66 1.69 -16.90
C GLY A 97 7.33 3.00 -17.63
N GLY A 98 8.16 3.37 -18.60
CA GLY A 98 8.08 4.66 -19.30
C GLY A 98 9.42 5.41 -19.25
N PRO A 99 9.63 6.39 -18.35
CA PRO A 99 8.81 6.80 -17.21
C PRO A 99 7.51 7.52 -17.61
N GLY A 100 6.44 7.32 -16.83
CA GLY A 100 5.17 8.04 -17.00
C GLY A 100 4.00 7.21 -17.53
N CYS A 101 4.18 5.90 -17.77
CA CYS A 101 3.09 5.03 -18.21
C CYS A 101 2.29 4.52 -17.00
N SER A 102 0.97 4.41 -17.17
CA SER A 102 0.07 3.94 -16.11
C SER A 102 0.06 2.42 -16.01
N SER A 103 0.20 1.91 -14.79
CA SER A 103 0.10 0.47 -14.51
C SER A 103 -1.33 -0.05 -14.67
N VAL A 104 -2.31 0.85 -14.51
CA VAL A 104 -3.72 0.53 -14.75
C VAL A 104 -4.03 0.50 -16.25
N ALA A 105 -3.49 1.45 -17.01
CA ALA A 105 -3.69 1.49 -18.47
C ALA A 105 -3.07 0.27 -19.15
N TYR A 106 -1.81 -0.05 -18.86
CA TYR A 106 -1.11 -1.16 -19.52
C TYR A 106 -1.29 -2.47 -18.75
N GLY A 107 -0.68 -2.59 -17.57
CA GLY A 107 -0.68 -3.82 -16.78
C GLY A 107 -2.07 -4.40 -16.54
N ALA A 108 -3.00 -3.57 -16.06
CA ALA A 108 -4.33 -4.04 -15.68
C ALA A 108 -5.28 -4.24 -16.86
N SER A 109 -5.17 -3.42 -17.93
CA SER A 109 -6.17 -3.40 -19.01
C SER A 109 -5.71 -4.08 -20.31
N GLU A 110 -4.39 -4.17 -20.54
CA GLU A 110 -3.80 -4.65 -21.80
C GLU A 110 -2.81 -5.81 -21.63
N GLU A 111 -2.45 -6.18 -20.40
CA GLU A 111 -1.47 -7.23 -20.13
C GLU A 111 -2.05 -8.35 -19.23
N LEU A 112 -1.82 -8.26 -17.92
CA LEU A 112 -2.00 -9.35 -16.96
C LEU A 112 -3.20 -9.19 -16.02
N GLY A 113 -3.87 -8.03 -16.06
CA GLY A 113 -5.07 -7.80 -15.28
C GLY A 113 -6.26 -8.64 -15.72
N ALA A 114 -7.29 -8.59 -14.89
CA ALA A 114 -8.44 -9.46 -15.00
C ALA A 114 -9.31 -9.19 -16.22
N PHE A 115 -9.30 -7.98 -16.75
CA PHE A 115 -10.18 -7.58 -17.84
C PHE A 115 -9.38 -7.05 -19.03
N ARG A 116 -9.96 -7.22 -20.21
CA ARG A 116 -9.56 -6.56 -21.44
C ARG A 116 -10.71 -5.70 -21.95
N ILE A 117 -10.37 -4.56 -22.53
CA ILE A 117 -11.33 -3.63 -23.13
C ILE A 117 -11.69 -4.15 -24.53
N ARG A 118 -12.99 -4.23 -24.85
CA ARG A 118 -13.45 -4.61 -26.18
C ARG A 118 -13.22 -3.46 -27.19
N PRO A 119 -13.24 -3.74 -28.51
CA PRO A 119 -13.09 -2.71 -29.54
C PRO A 119 -14.13 -1.58 -29.49
N ASP A 120 -15.25 -1.79 -28.80
CA ASP A 120 -16.26 -0.74 -28.56
C ASP A 120 -15.81 0.33 -27.55
N GLY A 121 -14.70 0.10 -26.83
CA GLY A 121 -14.18 0.99 -25.79
C GLY A 121 -15.08 1.12 -24.56
N ALA A 122 -16.12 0.29 -24.43
CA ALA A 122 -17.18 0.45 -23.44
C ALA A 122 -17.44 -0.83 -22.63
N THR A 123 -17.19 -2.00 -23.21
CA THR A 123 -17.41 -3.28 -22.53
C THR A 123 -16.11 -4.01 -22.26
N LEU A 124 -16.14 -4.85 -21.22
CA LEU A 124 -15.00 -5.62 -20.77
C LEU A 124 -15.24 -7.10 -21.05
N PHE A 125 -14.15 -7.85 -21.22
CA PHE A 125 -14.18 -9.30 -21.18
C PHE A 125 -13.11 -9.82 -20.22
N LEU A 126 -13.39 -10.96 -19.61
CA LEU A 126 -12.48 -11.58 -18.65
C LEU A 126 -11.28 -12.16 -19.39
N ASN A 127 -10.08 -11.86 -18.89
CA ASN A 127 -8.83 -12.42 -19.38
C ASN A 127 -8.62 -13.83 -18.77
N ASP A 128 -8.53 -14.85 -19.61
CA ASP A 128 -8.36 -16.25 -19.18
C ASP A 128 -6.99 -16.52 -18.53
N TYR A 129 -5.99 -15.69 -18.86
CA TYR A 129 -4.61 -15.77 -18.40
C TYR A 129 -4.24 -14.67 -17.40
N ARG A 130 -5.25 -14.02 -16.81
CA ARG A 130 -5.05 -13.02 -15.76
C ARG A 130 -4.23 -13.58 -14.60
N TRP A 131 -3.28 -12.80 -14.12
CA TRP A 131 -2.40 -13.23 -13.03
C TRP A 131 -3.13 -13.31 -11.69
N ASN A 132 -4.26 -12.61 -11.54
CA ASN A 132 -5.05 -12.71 -10.32
C ASN A 132 -5.71 -14.08 -10.12
N LYS A 133 -5.57 -15.06 -11.04
CA LYS A 133 -5.95 -16.45 -10.76
C LYS A 133 -5.12 -17.09 -9.65
N VAL A 134 -3.90 -16.60 -9.41
CA VAL A 134 -2.93 -17.22 -8.48
C VAL A 134 -2.28 -16.25 -7.50
N ALA A 135 -2.54 -14.94 -7.61
CA ALA A 135 -1.95 -13.91 -6.76
C ALA A 135 -2.91 -12.72 -6.58
N ASN A 136 -2.75 -11.96 -5.52
CA ASN A 136 -3.42 -10.66 -5.35
C ASN A 136 -2.57 -9.61 -6.06
N ILE A 137 -3.10 -8.97 -7.11
CA ILE A 137 -2.32 -8.05 -7.94
C ILE A 137 -2.67 -6.61 -7.61
N LEU A 138 -1.68 -5.86 -7.15
CA LEU A 138 -1.79 -4.44 -6.83
C LEU A 138 -1.15 -3.61 -7.94
N PHE A 139 -1.98 -2.98 -8.77
CA PHE A 139 -1.53 -2.03 -9.78
C PHE A 139 -1.37 -0.66 -9.16
N LEU A 140 -0.23 -0.01 -9.38
CA LEU A 140 0.05 1.33 -8.85
C LEU A 140 0.42 2.29 -9.98
N ASP A 141 -0.32 3.39 -10.09
CA ASP A 141 0.05 4.49 -10.97
C ASP A 141 1.10 5.36 -10.28
N SER A 142 2.33 5.36 -10.79
CA SER A 142 3.46 6.09 -10.21
C SER A 142 4.37 6.61 -11.31
N PRO A 143 4.96 7.82 -11.18
CA PRO A 143 4.80 8.80 -10.09
C PRO A 143 3.47 9.58 -10.13
N ALA A 144 3.30 10.54 -9.21
CA ALA A 144 2.18 11.48 -9.23
C ALA A 144 2.12 12.25 -10.56
N GLY A 145 0.95 12.28 -11.20
CA GLY A 145 0.75 12.80 -12.56
C GLY A 145 0.52 11.70 -13.61
N VAL A 146 0.79 10.44 -13.28
CA VAL A 146 0.55 9.27 -14.14
C VAL A 146 -0.86 8.71 -13.92
N GLY A 147 -1.57 8.42 -15.01
CA GLY A 147 -2.89 7.79 -14.95
C GLY A 147 -3.86 8.62 -14.09
N PHE A 148 -4.35 8.02 -13.01
CA PHE A 148 -5.22 8.72 -12.06
C PHE A 148 -4.49 9.34 -10.86
N SER A 149 -3.19 9.07 -10.69
CA SER A 149 -2.36 9.67 -9.64
C SER A 149 -2.13 11.16 -9.89
N TYR A 150 -2.13 11.97 -8.83
CA TYR A 150 -2.09 13.43 -8.97
C TYR A 150 -1.22 14.11 -7.92
N THR A 151 -0.95 15.40 -8.18
CA THR A 151 -0.31 16.34 -7.28
C THR A 151 -1.07 17.65 -7.30
N ASN A 152 -1.22 18.30 -6.13
CA ASN A 152 -1.75 19.67 -6.06
C ASN A 152 -0.67 20.73 -6.34
N THR A 153 0.61 20.31 -6.41
CA THR A 153 1.74 21.19 -6.72
C THR A 153 2.20 20.99 -8.15
N THR A 154 1.83 21.88 -9.07
CA THR A 154 2.09 21.71 -10.51
C THR A 154 3.56 21.51 -10.86
N SER A 155 4.51 22.11 -10.11
CA SER A 155 5.94 21.92 -10.36
C SER A 155 6.40 20.47 -10.18
N ASP A 156 5.67 19.66 -9.40
CA ASP A 156 5.97 18.24 -9.27
C ASP A 156 5.83 17.50 -10.61
N LEU A 157 4.98 17.96 -11.53
CA LEU A 157 4.82 17.29 -12.83
C LEU A 157 6.10 17.37 -13.69
N TYR A 158 6.98 18.35 -13.42
CA TYR A 158 8.19 18.61 -14.21
C TYR A 158 9.49 18.21 -13.49
N ASP A 159 9.44 17.95 -12.18
CA ASP A 159 10.59 17.63 -11.34
C ASP A 159 10.56 16.17 -10.84
N SER A 160 10.02 15.26 -11.68
CA SER A 160 9.98 13.83 -11.38
C SER A 160 11.33 13.17 -11.62
N GLY A 161 11.71 12.24 -10.74
CA GLY A 161 12.95 11.48 -10.87
C GLY A 161 12.99 10.26 -9.96
N ASP A 162 13.88 9.32 -10.26
CA ASP A 162 13.92 7.97 -9.66
C ASP A 162 13.87 7.97 -8.13
N LYS A 163 14.67 8.84 -7.50
CA LYS A 163 14.73 8.95 -6.03
C LYS A 163 13.39 9.35 -5.43
N ARG A 164 12.68 10.29 -6.06
CA ARG A 164 11.37 10.76 -5.57
C ARG A 164 10.30 9.70 -5.81
N THR A 165 10.28 9.11 -7.01
CA THR A 165 9.34 8.03 -7.37
C THR A 165 9.48 6.83 -6.43
N ALA A 166 10.71 6.39 -6.15
CA ALA A 166 10.96 5.27 -5.24
C ALA A 166 10.54 5.60 -3.79
N HIS A 167 10.85 6.79 -3.30
CA HIS A 167 10.49 7.21 -1.95
C HIS A 167 8.97 7.38 -1.76
N ASP A 168 8.28 7.97 -2.73
CA ASP A 168 6.83 8.13 -2.68
C ASP A 168 6.12 6.78 -2.84
N SER A 169 6.60 5.88 -3.70
CA SER A 169 6.10 4.51 -3.80
C SER A 169 6.31 3.73 -2.48
N TYR A 170 7.41 3.99 -1.75
CA TYR A 170 7.67 3.35 -0.46
C TYR A 170 6.67 3.81 0.60
N LYS A 171 6.45 5.12 0.68
CA LYS A 171 5.42 5.69 1.55
C LYS A 171 4.03 5.19 1.19
N PHE A 172 3.75 5.02 -0.11
CA PHE A 172 2.51 4.42 -0.57
C PHE A 172 2.35 3.03 0.04
N LEU A 173 3.34 2.14 -0.11
CA LEU A 173 3.24 0.77 0.39
C LEU A 173 3.08 0.69 1.90
N VAL A 174 3.86 1.46 2.67
CA VAL A 174 3.72 1.50 4.14
C VAL A 174 2.29 1.89 4.53
N LYS A 175 1.76 2.96 3.94
CA LYS A 175 0.40 3.43 4.24
C LYS A 175 -0.68 2.49 3.70
N TRP A 176 -0.44 1.85 2.56
CA TRP A 176 -1.34 0.87 1.97
C TRP A 176 -1.46 -0.36 2.87
N PHE A 177 -0.36 -0.88 3.43
CA PHE A 177 -0.42 -1.97 4.40
C PHE A 177 -1.12 -1.59 5.71
N GLU A 178 -1.08 -0.32 6.12
CA GLU A 178 -1.91 0.15 7.24
C GLU A 178 -3.40 0.18 6.88
N LYS A 179 -3.74 0.49 5.62
CA LYS A 179 -5.12 0.44 5.13
C LYS A 179 -5.60 -1.01 4.95
N PHE A 180 -4.73 -1.90 4.49
CA PHE A 180 -4.97 -3.32 4.19
C PHE A 180 -4.17 -4.24 5.14
N PRO A 181 -4.45 -4.23 6.46
CA PRO A 181 -3.66 -4.97 7.44
C PRO A 181 -3.67 -6.49 7.23
N GLN A 182 -4.68 -7.04 6.56
CA GLN A 182 -4.78 -8.46 6.22
C GLN A 182 -3.69 -8.97 5.26
N TYR A 183 -3.01 -8.05 4.57
CA TYR A 183 -1.89 -8.35 3.69
C TYR A 183 -0.52 -8.24 4.38
N LYS A 184 -0.47 -7.76 5.63
CA LYS A 184 0.78 -7.75 6.40
C LYS A 184 1.28 -9.20 6.56
N TYR A 185 2.59 -9.39 6.41
CA TYR A 185 3.26 -10.70 6.49
C TYR A 185 2.90 -11.71 5.39
N ARG A 186 2.12 -11.34 4.37
CA ARG A 186 1.93 -12.16 3.16
C ARG A 186 3.24 -12.17 2.36
N ASP A 187 3.51 -13.28 1.67
CA ASP A 187 4.56 -13.30 0.64
C ASP A 187 4.33 -12.13 -0.33
N PHE A 188 5.33 -11.27 -0.44
CA PHE A 188 5.24 -10.02 -1.18
C PHE A 188 6.32 -9.96 -2.25
N TYR A 189 5.87 -9.77 -3.49
CA TYR A 189 6.73 -9.64 -4.65
C TYR A 189 6.50 -8.30 -5.32
N ILE A 190 7.55 -7.78 -5.94
CA ILE A 190 7.47 -6.58 -6.75
C ILE A 190 7.89 -6.97 -8.16
N ALA A 191 7.00 -6.73 -9.10
CA ALA A 191 7.17 -7.02 -10.50
C ALA A 191 6.87 -5.78 -11.33
N GLY A 192 7.38 -5.75 -12.56
CA GLY A 192 7.15 -4.63 -13.45
C GLY A 192 7.89 -4.76 -14.76
N GLU A 193 7.59 -3.84 -15.66
CA GLU A 193 8.00 -3.88 -17.06
C GLU A 193 8.76 -2.59 -17.46
N SER A 194 9.73 -2.71 -18.37
CA SER A 194 10.46 -1.58 -18.96
C SER A 194 11.23 -0.74 -17.91
N TYR A 195 11.09 0.59 -17.92
CA TYR A 195 11.73 1.51 -16.97
C TYR A 195 11.35 1.22 -15.50
N ALA A 196 10.29 0.45 -15.27
CA ALA A 196 10.00 -0.07 -13.94
C ALA A 196 11.21 -0.82 -13.38
N GLY A 197 12.07 -1.47 -14.18
CA GLY A 197 13.31 -2.09 -13.71
C GLY A 197 14.21 -1.16 -12.87
N ILE A 198 14.32 0.12 -13.25
CA ILE A 198 15.09 1.12 -12.48
C ILE A 198 14.34 1.56 -11.23
N SER A 199 13.03 1.81 -11.35
CA SER A 199 12.18 2.15 -10.19
C SER A 199 12.11 1.01 -9.17
N LEU A 200 12.03 -0.24 -9.63
CA LEU A 200 12.05 -1.48 -8.86
C LEU A 200 13.40 -1.67 -8.16
N LEU A 201 14.51 -1.43 -8.86
CA LEU A 201 15.84 -1.53 -8.27
C LEU A 201 16.02 -0.50 -7.16
N CYS A 202 15.70 0.78 -7.40
CA CYS A 202 15.75 1.82 -6.36
C CYS A 202 14.80 1.52 -5.19
N PHE A 203 13.62 0.99 -5.48
CA PHE A 203 12.63 0.61 -4.48
C PHE A 203 13.11 -0.56 -3.61
N PHE A 204 13.65 -1.61 -4.22
CA PHE A 204 14.18 -2.78 -3.51
C PHE A 204 15.33 -2.38 -2.58
N PHE A 205 16.23 -1.50 -3.03
CA PHE A 205 17.29 -0.97 -2.17
C PHE A 205 16.73 -0.24 -0.93
N LEU A 206 15.69 0.58 -1.08
CA LEU A 206 15.02 1.25 0.05
C LEU A 206 14.34 0.25 1.00
N LEU A 207 13.63 -0.75 0.45
CA LEU A 207 12.95 -1.77 1.24
C LEU A 207 13.94 -2.65 2.01
N SER A 208 15.00 -3.13 1.36
CA SER A 208 16.06 -3.92 2.00
C SER A 208 16.76 -3.11 3.07
N PHE A 209 17.11 -1.84 2.84
CA PHE A 209 17.76 -1.01 3.85
C PHE A 209 16.86 -0.84 5.09
N PHE A 210 15.55 -0.69 4.91
CA PHE A 210 14.62 -0.54 6.01
C PHE A 210 14.35 -1.87 6.74
N LEU A 211 14.20 -2.99 6.03
CA LEU A 211 14.06 -4.33 6.63
C LEU A 211 15.34 -4.73 7.39
N LEU A 212 16.53 -4.45 6.86
CA LEU A 212 17.80 -4.68 7.57
C LEU A 212 17.92 -3.79 8.82
N ASN A 213 17.49 -2.53 8.76
CA ASN A 213 17.50 -1.65 9.95
C ASN A 213 16.46 -2.09 11.00
N CYS A 214 15.28 -2.57 10.59
CA CYS A 214 14.29 -3.12 11.51
C CYS A 214 14.77 -4.42 12.18
N LEU A 215 15.49 -5.29 11.47
CA LEU A 215 16.13 -6.46 12.08
C LEU A 215 17.24 -6.07 13.07
N TRP A 216 18.00 -5.02 12.80
CA TRP A 216 19.07 -4.55 13.69
C TRP A 216 18.56 -3.83 14.95
N THR A 217 17.41 -3.16 14.90
CA THR A 217 16.79 -2.56 16.10
C THR A 217 16.10 -3.56 17.03
N ARG A 218 16.15 -4.86 16.72
CA ARG A 218 15.62 -5.96 17.55
C ARG A 218 16.71 -6.93 18.06
N LEU A 219 17.99 -6.54 18.03
CA LEU A 219 19.09 -7.20 18.73
C LEU A 219 19.65 -6.31 19.84
#